data_AF-A0A4R6BSB8-F1
#
_entry.id   AF-A0A4R6BSB8-F1
#
_cell.length_a   1.000
_cell.length_b   1.000
_cell.length_c   1.000
_cell.angle_alpha   90.00
_cell.angle_beta   90.00
_cell.angle_gamma   90.00
#
_symmetry.space_group_name_H-M   'P 1'
#
loop_
_entity.id
_entity.type
_entity.pdbx_description
1 polymer ?
#
loop_
_entity_poly.entity_id
_entity_poly.type
_entity_poly.pdbx_seq_one_letter_code
_entity_poly.pdbx_strand_id
1 'polypeptide(L)'
;MTNEYLWVRNEREQLLSKLQHLSESEFNYNFGFSQGSIKSTLLSIAHAYQEQFEQTDYQNLHDSSLKDYKKHLDTLNFDDVVEYFNRVNNVFASKSTNNEKDQKNIVNEFRHLGQIDIMLHLIENSDHPLINRTGRREKVTERQNMRITRL
;
A
#
# COMPACT_ATOMS: atom_id res chain seq x y z
N MET A 1 -18.34 10.35 13.83
CA MET A 1 -17.58 9.84 12.67
C MET A 1 -18.13 10.47 11.41
N THR A 2 -17.25 11.02 10.58
CA THR A 2 -17.60 11.51 9.24
C THR A 2 -18.04 10.33 8.38
N ASN A 3 -19.15 10.48 7.64
CA ASN A 3 -19.68 9.42 6.78
C ASN A 3 -18.65 8.95 5.74
N GLU A 4 -17.76 9.86 5.33
CA GLU A 4 -16.72 9.62 4.34
C GLU A 4 -15.64 8.65 4.85
N TYR A 5 -15.25 8.73 6.13
CA TYR A 5 -14.29 7.78 6.69
C TYR A 5 -14.89 6.37 6.79
N LEU A 6 -16.16 6.27 7.21
CA LEU A 6 -16.85 4.99 7.25
C LEU A 6 -16.94 4.37 5.86
N TRP A 7 -17.17 5.19 4.83
CA TRP A 7 -17.18 4.70 3.46
C TRP A 7 -15.80 4.18 3.03
N VAL A 8 -14.74 4.96 3.15
CA VAL A 8 -13.41 4.51 2.71
C VAL A 8 -12.93 3.30 3.49
N ARG A 9 -13.27 3.21 4.79
CA ARG A 9 -13.01 2.04 5.62
C ARG A 9 -13.69 0.80 5.07
N ASN A 10 -14.98 0.88 4.70
CA ASN A 10 -15.71 -0.26 4.14
C ASN A 10 -15.10 -0.74 2.83
N GLU A 11 -14.72 0.18 1.93
CA GLU A 11 -14.02 -0.17 0.68
C GLU A 11 -12.69 -0.87 0.96
N ARG A 12 -11.92 -0.36 1.93
CA ARG A 12 -10.66 -1.00 2.36
C ARG A 12 -10.90 -2.39 2.94
N GLU A 13 -11.89 -2.59 3.80
CA GLU A 13 -12.19 -3.90 4.40
C GLU A 13 -12.57 -4.93 3.34
N GLN A 14 -13.38 -4.55 2.34
CA GLN A 14 -13.67 -5.38 1.18
C GLN A 14 -12.40 -5.71 0.40
N LEU A 15 -11.54 -4.74 0.14
CA LEU A 15 -10.28 -4.96 -0.56
C LEU A 15 -9.35 -5.92 0.23
N LEU A 16 -9.18 -5.70 1.53
CA LEU A 16 -8.35 -6.57 2.39
C LEU A 16 -8.83 -8.02 2.36
N SER A 17 -10.14 -8.26 2.34
CA SER A 17 -10.70 -9.62 2.21
C SER A 17 -10.34 -10.31 0.89
N LYS A 18 -10.14 -9.56 -0.20
CA LYS A 18 -9.65 -10.13 -1.47
C LYS A 18 -8.16 -10.44 -1.38
N LEU A 19 -7.41 -9.54 -0.75
CA LEU A 19 -5.95 -9.60 -0.65
C LEU A 19 -5.44 -10.72 0.26
N GLN A 20 -6.24 -11.19 1.22
CA GLN A 20 -5.85 -12.26 2.15
C GLN A 20 -5.45 -13.58 1.45
N HIS A 21 -5.88 -13.75 0.19
CA HIS A 21 -5.62 -14.95 -0.61
C HIS A 21 -4.37 -14.84 -1.49
N LEU A 22 -3.75 -13.66 -1.56
CA LEU A 22 -2.51 -13.48 -2.33
C LEU A 22 -1.35 -14.21 -1.65
N SER A 23 -0.47 -14.79 -2.45
CA SER A 23 0.83 -15.22 -1.97
C SER A 23 1.67 -14.03 -1.51
N GLU A 24 2.65 -14.28 -0.65
CA GLU A 24 3.61 -13.26 -0.24
C GLU A 24 4.32 -12.62 -1.45
N SER A 25 4.61 -13.41 -2.48
CA SER A 25 5.25 -12.89 -3.70
C SER A 25 4.38 -11.91 -4.48
N GLU A 26 3.07 -12.15 -4.55
CA GLU A 26 2.09 -11.26 -5.20
C GLU A 26 1.88 -10.00 -4.39
N PHE A 27 1.74 -10.14 -3.06
CA PHE A 27 1.58 -9.02 -2.15
C PHE A 27 2.77 -8.05 -2.17
N ASN A 28 3.98 -8.59 -2.37
CA ASN A 28 5.23 -7.86 -2.46
C ASN A 28 5.65 -7.49 -3.89
N TYR A 29 4.91 -7.91 -4.92
CA TYR A 29 5.32 -7.71 -6.30
C TYR A 29 5.51 -6.21 -6.62
N ASN A 30 6.62 -5.88 -7.27
CA ASN A 30 6.91 -4.51 -7.67
C ASN A 30 6.32 -4.21 -9.05
N PHE A 31 5.22 -3.46 -9.08
CA PHE A 31 4.51 -3.05 -10.29
C PHE A 31 5.14 -1.86 -11.01
N GLY A 32 6.10 -1.17 -10.40
CA GLY A 32 6.77 0.00 -10.99
C GLY A 32 5.95 1.29 -11.01
N PHE A 33 4.81 1.33 -10.33
CA PHE A 33 3.99 2.52 -10.10
C PHE A 33 3.44 2.56 -8.67
N SER A 34 2.81 3.68 -8.30
CA SER A 34 2.34 3.93 -6.93
C SER A 34 3.50 3.78 -5.91
N GLN A 35 3.28 3.09 -4.79
CA GLN A 35 4.30 2.80 -3.78
C GLN A 35 5.12 1.52 -4.09
N GLY A 36 5.02 1.01 -5.32
CA GLY A 36 5.76 -0.15 -5.79
C GLY A 36 4.98 -1.45 -5.67
N SER A 37 4.43 -1.77 -4.50
CA SER A 37 3.68 -3.01 -4.25
C SER A 37 2.35 -2.76 -3.54
N ILE A 38 1.48 -3.78 -3.51
CA ILE A 38 0.22 -3.73 -2.74
C ILE A 38 0.54 -3.49 -1.26
N LYS A 39 1.49 -4.25 -0.70
CA LYS A 39 1.92 -4.09 0.70
C LYS A 39 2.36 -2.67 1.03
N SER A 40 3.29 -2.13 0.23
CA SER A 40 3.84 -0.79 0.43
C SER A 40 2.75 0.28 0.30
N THR A 41 1.81 0.09 -0.62
CA THR A 41 0.67 1.00 -0.81
C THR A 41 -0.24 1.00 0.43
N LEU A 42 -0.62 -0.16 0.95
CA LEU A 42 -1.45 -0.27 2.16
C LEU A 42 -0.77 0.33 3.39
N LEU A 43 0.50 0.03 3.62
CA LEU A 43 1.26 0.60 4.73
C LEU A 43 1.38 2.13 4.62
N SER A 44 1.55 2.65 3.40
CA SER A 44 1.54 4.09 3.15
C SER A 44 0.20 4.74 3.47
N ILE A 45 -0.92 4.08 3.17
CA ILE A 45 -2.26 4.57 3.55
C ILE A 45 -2.36 4.62 5.08
N ALA A 46 -2.09 3.51 5.77
CA ALA A 46 -2.21 3.44 7.24
C ALA A 46 -1.33 4.48 7.94
N HIS A 47 -0.09 4.62 7.46
CA HIS A 47 0.87 5.60 7.98
C HIS A 47 0.43 7.06 7.80
N ALA A 48 -0.34 7.39 6.76
CA ALA A 48 -0.84 8.75 6.56
C ALA A 48 -1.76 9.23 7.70
N TYR A 49 -2.39 8.29 8.41
CA TYR A 49 -3.23 8.55 9.58
C TYR A 49 -2.45 8.53 10.90
N GLN A 50 -1.18 8.09 10.90
CA GLN A 50 -0.40 7.88 12.12
C GLN A 50 -0.21 9.17 12.95
N GLU A 51 -0.16 10.34 12.31
CA GLU A 51 -0.03 11.63 13.01
C GLU A 51 -1.25 11.98 13.88
N GLN A 52 -2.37 11.27 13.76
CA GLN A 52 -3.55 11.45 14.62
C GLN A 52 -3.50 10.60 15.89
N PHE A 53 -2.52 9.71 16.00
CA PHE A 53 -2.32 8.86 17.16
C PHE A 53 -1.80 9.71 18.31
N GLU A 54 -2.48 9.68 19.46
CA GLU A 54 -1.97 10.22 20.71
C GLU A 54 -0.89 9.31 21.30
N GLN A 55 -0.06 9.83 22.22
CA GLN A 55 0.92 9.00 22.97
C GLN A 55 0.29 7.76 23.61
N THR A 56 -0.96 7.86 24.04
CA THR A 56 -1.78 6.76 24.58
C THR A 56 -2.14 5.72 23.51
N ASP A 57 -2.35 6.13 22.26
CA ASP A 57 -2.55 5.23 21.12
C ASP A 57 -1.25 4.48 20.73
N TYR A 58 -0.10 5.05 21.10
CA TYR A 58 1.20 4.36 21.05
C TYR A 58 1.46 3.43 22.24
N GLN A 59 0.61 3.45 23.28
CA GLN A 59 0.48 2.48 24.39
C GLN A 59 0.79 1.04 23.99
N ASN A 60 0.16 0.66 22.89
CA ASN A 60 0.17 -0.68 22.34
C ASN A 60 1.03 -0.77 21.07
N LEU A 61 1.66 0.30 20.59
CA LEU A 61 2.68 0.22 19.52
C LEU A 61 3.96 -0.33 20.14
N HIS A 62 3.91 -1.61 20.52
CA HIS A 62 5.11 -2.36 20.85
C HIS A 62 5.93 -2.71 19.62
N ASP A 63 5.39 -2.48 18.41
CA ASP A 63 6.13 -2.73 17.19
C ASP A 63 6.65 -1.44 16.54
N SER A 64 7.93 -1.18 16.77
CA SER A 64 8.69 -0.13 16.08
C SER A 64 8.63 -0.27 14.56
N SER A 65 8.32 -1.49 14.05
CA SER A 65 8.20 -1.77 12.63
C SER A 65 7.15 -0.90 11.95
N LEU A 66 5.96 -0.72 12.53
CA LEU A 66 4.85 0.03 11.93
C LEU A 66 5.09 1.54 11.92
N LYS A 67 5.83 2.05 12.93
CA LYS A 67 6.18 3.47 13.05
C LYS A 67 7.18 3.90 11.97
N ASP A 68 8.06 3.00 11.55
CA ASP A 68 9.04 3.21 10.49
C ASP A 68 8.93 2.10 9.44
N TYR A 69 7.70 1.88 8.95
CA TYR A 69 7.38 0.74 8.07
C TYR A 69 8.29 0.65 6.85
N LYS A 70 8.83 1.79 6.38
CA LYS A 70 9.75 1.82 5.25
C LYS A 70 11.07 1.09 5.54
N LYS A 71 11.55 1.10 6.78
CA LYS A 71 12.76 0.36 7.20
C LYS A 71 12.48 -1.12 7.49
N HIS A 72 11.23 -1.45 7.73
CA HIS A 72 10.79 -2.79 8.11
C HIS A 72 9.91 -3.44 7.04
N LEU A 73 9.92 -2.90 5.82
CA LEU A 73 9.04 -3.35 4.75
C LEU A 73 9.21 -4.85 4.52
N ASP A 74 10.44 -5.35 4.60
CA ASP A 74 10.79 -6.75 4.31
C ASP A 74 10.25 -7.72 5.37
N THR A 75 10.07 -7.25 6.61
CA THR A 75 9.62 -8.08 7.75
C THR A 75 8.12 -8.02 7.99
N LEU A 76 7.45 -6.98 7.47
CA LEU A 76 6.03 -6.78 7.62
C LEU A 76 5.23 -7.72 6.70
N ASN A 77 4.20 -8.36 7.26
CA ASN A 77 3.30 -9.27 6.58
C ASN A 77 1.88 -8.69 6.46
N PHE A 78 0.93 -9.50 5.99
CA PHE A 78 -0.46 -9.08 5.81
C PHE A 78 -1.17 -8.80 7.15
N ASP A 79 -0.93 -9.61 8.17
CA ASP A 79 -1.55 -9.43 9.49
C ASP A 79 -1.10 -8.11 10.13
N ASP A 80 0.18 -7.74 9.97
CA ASP A 80 0.70 -6.45 10.45
C ASP A 80 -0.02 -5.26 9.79
N VAL A 81 -0.36 -5.38 8.50
CA VAL A 81 -1.15 -4.38 7.77
C VAL A 81 -2.57 -4.27 8.32
N VAL A 82 -3.22 -5.41 8.56
CA VAL A 82 -4.56 -5.46 9.17
C VAL A 82 -4.54 -4.84 10.57
N GLU A 83 -3.53 -5.18 11.38
CA GLU A 83 -3.35 -4.61 12.71
C GLU A 83 -3.17 -3.09 12.66
N TYR A 84 -2.38 -2.59 11.71
CA TYR A 84 -2.20 -1.15 11.52
C TYR A 84 -3.54 -0.46 11.24
N PHE A 85 -4.34 -1.00 10.33
CA PHE A 85 -5.65 -0.43 10.04
C PHE A 85 -6.65 -0.53 11.18
N ASN A 86 -6.59 -1.59 12.00
CA ASN A 86 -7.39 -1.69 13.22
C ASN A 86 -7.06 -0.54 14.20
N ARG A 87 -5.80 -0.14 14.28
CA ARG A 87 -5.38 1.02 15.10
C ARG A 87 -5.94 2.32 14.54
N VAL A 88 -5.85 2.53 13.22
CA VAL A 88 -6.45 3.69 12.56
C VAL A 88 -7.95 3.74 12.86
N ASN A 89 -8.66 2.61 12.71
CA ASN A 89 -10.09 2.51 12.99
C ASN A 89 -10.42 2.90 14.44
N ASN A 90 -9.63 2.46 15.41
CA ASN A 90 -9.84 2.78 16.83
C ASN A 90 -9.72 4.28 17.11
N VAL A 91 -8.75 4.96 16.48
CA VAL A 91 -8.56 6.41 16.63
C VAL A 91 -9.73 7.20 16.02
N PHE A 92 -10.24 6.76 14.88
CA PHE A 92 -11.41 7.38 14.26
C PHE A 92 -12.73 7.04 14.98
N ALA A 93 -12.80 5.91 15.69
CA ALA A 93 -13.95 5.56 16.51
C ALA A 93 -14.08 6.46 17.75
N SER A 94 -12.95 6.89 18.34
CA SER A 94 -12.89 7.69 19.55
C SER A 94 -12.91 9.21 19.31
N LYS A 95 -12.69 9.68 18.08
CA LYS A 95 -12.58 11.11 17.74
C LYS A 95 -13.65 11.59 16.76
N SER A 96 -14.12 12.82 16.95
CA SER A 96 -14.90 13.55 15.93
C SER A 96 -13.94 14.13 14.89
N THR A 97 -13.65 13.37 13.84
CA THR A 97 -12.74 13.74 12.76
C THR A 97 -13.42 14.65 11.74
N ASN A 98 -13.05 15.93 11.73
CA ASN A 98 -13.59 16.95 10.84
C ASN A 98 -12.52 17.98 10.40
N ASN A 99 -11.23 17.62 10.46
CA ASN A 99 -10.19 18.53 10.00
C ASN A 99 -9.85 18.29 8.50
N GLU A 100 -9.32 19.31 7.84
CA GLU A 100 -8.96 19.28 6.41
C GLU A 100 -7.98 18.14 6.05
N LYS A 101 -7.10 17.79 6.99
CA LYS A 101 -6.12 16.72 6.82
C LYS A 101 -6.78 15.34 6.80
N ASP A 102 -7.80 15.11 7.63
CA ASP A 102 -8.58 13.87 7.63
C ASP A 102 -9.23 13.67 6.26
N GLN A 103 -9.87 14.72 5.73
CA GLN A 103 -10.48 14.70 4.39
C GLN A 103 -9.45 14.42 3.29
N LYS A 104 -8.27 15.06 3.35
CA LYS A 104 -7.18 14.81 2.41
C LYS A 104 -6.69 13.36 2.47
N ASN A 105 -6.58 12.79 3.67
CA ASN A 105 -6.16 11.40 3.86
C ASN A 105 -7.22 10.44 3.31
N ILE A 106 -8.51 10.68 3.56
CA ILE A 106 -9.62 9.88 3.03
C ILE A 106 -9.61 9.87 1.50
N VAL A 107 -9.47 11.04 0.86
CA VAL A 107 -9.40 11.15 -0.61
C VAL A 107 -8.17 10.42 -1.17
N ASN A 108 -7.03 10.52 -0.49
CA ASN A 108 -5.81 9.80 -0.90
C ASN A 108 -5.96 8.29 -0.73
N GLU A 109 -6.65 7.83 0.32
CA GLU A 109 -6.95 6.42 0.52
C GLU A 109 -7.79 5.87 -0.63
N PHE A 110 -8.91 6.51 -1.01
CA PHE A 110 -9.68 6.09 -2.19
C PHE A 110 -8.83 5.98 -3.46
N ARG A 111 -7.94 6.95 -3.70
CA ARG A 111 -7.02 6.90 -4.85
C ARG A 111 -6.12 5.66 -4.78
N HIS A 112 -5.58 5.35 -3.61
CA HIS A 112 -4.70 4.20 -3.42
C HIS A 112 -5.46 2.87 -3.49
N LEU A 113 -6.69 2.78 -2.99
CA LEU A 113 -7.53 1.60 -3.14
C LEU A 113 -7.76 1.30 -4.63
N GLY A 114 -8.10 2.31 -5.44
CA GLY A 114 -8.23 2.12 -6.89
C GLY A 114 -6.92 1.72 -7.59
N GLN A 115 -5.76 2.15 -7.09
CA GLN A 115 -4.47 1.68 -7.60
C GLN A 115 -4.23 0.20 -7.25
N ILE A 116 -4.64 -0.24 -6.07
CA ILE A 116 -4.53 -1.65 -5.68
C ILE A 116 -5.47 -2.52 -6.51
N ASP A 117 -6.68 -2.05 -6.82
CA ASP A 117 -7.57 -2.78 -7.74
C ASP A 117 -6.92 -3.00 -9.12
N ILE A 118 -6.21 -1.99 -9.64
CA ILE A 118 -5.43 -2.14 -10.88
C ILE A 118 -4.31 -3.17 -10.70
N MET A 119 -3.58 -3.14 -9.58
CA MET A 119 -2.53 -4.12 -9.28
C MET A 119 -3.10 -5.55 -9.24
N LEU A 120 -4.23 -5.74 -8.55
CA LEU A 120 -4.95 -7.01 -8.49
C LEU A 120 -5.33 -7.51 -9.88
N HIS A 121 -5.93 -6.64 -10.70
CA HIS A 121 -6.29 -6.98 -12.06
C HIS A 121 -5.08 -7.42 -12.89
N LEU A 122 -3.91 -6.79 -12.70
CA LEU A 122 -2.67 -7.18 -13.37
C LEU A 122 -2.11 -8.53 -12.89
N ILE A 123 -2.35 -8.90 -11.62
CA ILE A 123 -1.99 -10.23 -11.09
C ILE A 123 -2.89 -11.28 -11.75
N GLU A 124 -4.21 -11.08 -11.66
CA GLU A 124 -5.23 -12.03 -12.14
C GLU A 124 -5.13 -12.30 -13.65
N ASN A 125 -4.77 -11.30 -14.44
CA ASN A 125 -4.65 -11.41 -15.90
C ASN A 125 -3.20 -11.60 -16.38
N SER A 126 -2.27 -11.94 -15.49
CA SER A 126 -0.93 -12.29 -15.90
C SER A 126 -0.86 -13.75 -16.33
N ASP A 127 -0.73 -14.00 -17.64
CA ASP A 127 -0.57 -15.35 -18.25
C ASP A 127 0.65 -16.15 -17.75
N HIS A 128 1.49 -15.55 -16.91
CA HIS A 128 2.63 -16.17 -16.26
C HIS A 128 2.61 -15.85 -14.76
N PRO A 129 2.69 -16.86 -13.87
CA PRO A 129 2.79 -16.61 -12.44
C PRO A 129 3.96 -15.64 -12.18
N LEU A 130 3.73 -14.60 -11.38
CA LEU A 130 4.67 -13.50 -11.13
C LEU A 130 6.07 -13.97 -10.70
N ILE A 131 6.18 -15.19 -10.19
CA ILE A 131 7.41 -15.93 -9.89
C ILE A 131 8.39 -15.93 -11.09
N ASN A 132 7.88 -15.93 -12.33
CA ASN A 132 8.71 -15.94 -13.55
C ASN A 132 9.14 -14.53 -14.02
N ARG A 133 8.57 -13.45 -13.47
CA ARG A 133 8.85 -12.06 -13.90
C ARG A 133 10.00 -11.41 -13.12
N THR A 134 10.35 -11.94 -11.94
CA THR A 134 11.43 -11.40 -11.10
C THR A 134 12.84 -11.72 -11.62
N GLY A 135 12.97 -12.62 -12.60
CA GLY A 135 14.27 -13.10 -13.11
C GLY A 135 14.89 -12.30 -14.27
N ARG A 136 14.23 -11.29 -14.85
CA ARG A 136 14.70 -10.70 -16.11
C ARG A 136 14.58 -9.18 -16.18
N ARG A 137 15.34 -8.49 -15.33
CA ARG A 137 15.87 -7.16 -15.70
C ARG A 137 17.25 -7.35 -16.34
N GLU A 138 17.27 -7.78 -17.60
CA GLU A 138 18.44 -7.50 -18.44
C GLU A 138 18.52 -5.97 -18.58
N LYS A 139 19.61 -5.38 -18.09
CA LYS A 139 19.94 -3.98 -18.32
C LYS A 139 19.97 -3.78 -19.83
N VAL A 140 19.05 -2.99 -20.37
CA VAL A 140 19.16 -2.47 -21.73
C VAL A 140 20.31 -1.48 -21.75
N THR A 141 21.53 -2.00 -21.86
CA THR A 141 22.70 -1.25 -22.31
C THR A 141 22.92 -1.61 -23.78
N GLU A 142 22.06 -1.10 -24.65
CA GLU A 142 22.35 -1.03 -26.08
C GLU A 142 22.21 0.42 -26.54
N ARG A 143 23.29 1.19 -26.32
CA ARG A 143 23.64 2.25 -27.28
C ARG A 143 24.15 1.54 -28.53
N GLN A 144 23.24 0.99 -29.33
CA GLN A 144 23.56 0.52 -30.67
C GLN A 144 23.88 1.73 -31.54
N ASN A 145 25.18 1.99 -31.70
CA ASN A 145 25.85 2.49 -32.91
C ASN A 145 24.94 3.20 -33.93
N MET A 146 24.57 4.46 -33.65
CA MET A 146 24.20 5.38 -34.73
C MET A 146 25.48 5.75 -35.50
N ARG A 147 25.78 5.00 -36.56
CA ARG A 147 26.67 5.45 -37.63
C ARG A 147 26.00 6.65 -38.31
N ILE A 148 26.46 7.85 -37.99
CA ILE A 148 26.15 9.06 -38.76
C ILE A 148 26.94 8.94 -40.07
N THR A 149 26.29 8.50 -41.14
CA THR A 149 26.81 8.65 -42.49
C THR A 149 26.58 10.10 -42.90
N ARG A 150 27.64 10.91 -42.98
CA ARG A 150 27.59 12.22 -43.62
C ARG A 150 27.54 12.02 -45.13
N LEU A 151 26.52 12.57 -45.78
CA LEU A 151 26.49 12.84 -47.22
C LEU A 151 27.32 14.10 -47.52
#